data_AF-A0A2W0FR16-F1
#
_entry.id   AF-A0A2W0FR16-F1
#
_cell.length_a   1.000
_cell.length_b   1.000
_cell.length_c   1.000
_cell.angle_alpha   90.00
_cell.angle_beta   90.00
_cell.angle_gamma   90.00
#
_symmetry.space_group_name_H-M   'P 1'
#
loop_
_entity.id
_entity.type
_entity.pdbx_description
1 polymer ?
#
loop_
_entity_poly.entity_id
_entity_poly.type
_entity_poly.pdbx_seq_one_letter_code
_entity_poly.pdbx_strand_id
1 'polypeptide(L)'
;MSDITAQATVFRNASVLAAEIGGELVLMSVSQWHYFGLNSVASDIWERLASPVQVEALCEALVAEYDGDIQVIRQDVMELLGKLASRELIEVQA
;
A
#
# COMPACT_ATOMS: atom_id res chain seq x y z
N MET A 1 -10.38 -2.79 -13.75
CA MET A 1 -10.27 -2.28 -12.37
C MET A 1 -10.37 -3.49 -11.48
N SER A 2 -9.27 -3.90 -10.86
CA SER A 2 -9.31 -5.03 -9.94
C SER A 2 -10.02 -4.55 -8.68
N ASP A 3 -11.22 -5.05 -8.42
CA ASP A 3 -11.95 -4.78 -7.18
C ASP A 3 -11.15 -5.39 -6.03
N ILE A 4 -10.36 -4.55 -5.34
CA ILE A 4 -9.69 -4.94 -4.11
C ILE A 4 -10.80 -5.20 -3.09
N THR A 5 -10.76 -6.34 -2.42
CA THR A 5 -11.70 -6.70 -1.35
C THR A 5 -10.94 -6.83 -0.03
N ALA A 6 -11.66 -6.85 1.09
CA ALA A 6 -11.05 -7.05 2.41
C ALA A 6 -10.32 -8.41 2.52
N GLN A 7 -10.77 -9.42 1.77
CA GLN A 7 -10.20 -10.76 1.78
C GLN A 7 -9.03 -10.92 0.81
N ALA A 8 -8.83 -9.98 -0.11
CA ALA A 8 -7.73 -10.02 -1.06
C ALA A 8 -6.38 -9.96 -0.34
N THR A 9 -5.40 -10.63 -0.93
CA THR A 9 -4.00 -10.55 -0.53
C THR A 9 -3.27 -9.58 -1.45
N VAL A 10 -2.57 -8.63 -0.85
CA VAL A 10 -1.83 -7.58 -1.56
C VAL A 10 -0.34 -7.66 -1.23
N PHE A 11 0.50 -7.35 -2.21
CA PHE A 11 1.96 -7.32 -2.06
C PHE A 11 2.60 -6.36 -3.06
N ARG A 12 3.82 -5.91 -2.77
CA ARG A 12 4.58 -5.03 -3.68
C ARG A 12 4.83 -5.71 -5.02
N ASN A 13 4.72 -4.93 -6.10
CA ASN A 13 5.23 -5.37 -7.39
C ASN A 13 6.76 -5.38 -7.34
N ALA A 14 7.38 -6.52 -7.65
CA ALA A 14 8.83 -6.71 -7.58
C ALA A 14 9.63 -5.81 -8.55
N SER A 15 8.96 -5.23 -9.54
CA SER A 15 9.55 -4.32 -10.53
C SER A 15 9.61 -2.86 -10.05
N VAL A 16 9.04 -2.55 -8.87
CA VAL A 16 9.06 -1.21 -8.28
C VAL A 16 10.27 -1.08 -7.37
N LEU A 17 11.04 -0.02 -7.58
CA LEU A 17 12.15 0.33 -6.70
C LEU A 17 11.67 1.35 -5.66
N ALA A 18 12.10 1.19 -4.42
CA ALA A 18 11.84 2.13 -3.34
C ALA A 18 13.17 2.69 -2.82
N ALA A 19 13.24 4.01 -2.61
CA ALA A 19 14.41 4.69 -2.07
C ALA A 19 13.97 5.79 -1.10
N GLU A 20 14.71 5.94 0.00
CA GLU A 20 14.50 7.03 0.95
C GLU A 20 15.33 8.26 0.54
N ILE A 21 14.68 9.39 0.34
CA ILE A 21 15.33 10.65 -0.06
C ILE A 21 14.82 11.75 0.88
N GLY A 22 15.72 12.30 1.70
CA GLY A 22 15.35 13.40 2.62
C GLY A 22 14.34 13.01 3.71
N GLY A 23 14.25 11.72 4.06
CA GLY A 23 13.30 11.21 5.05
C GLY A 23 11.92 10.84 4.48
N GLU A 24 11.73 10.98 3.17
CA GLU A 24 10.51 10.55 2.47
C GLU A 24 10.79 9.31 1.62
N LEU A 25 9.84 8.37 1.62
CA LEU A 25 9.94 7.18 0.78
C LEU A 25 9.44 7.50 -0.63
N VAL A 26 10.33 7.33 -1.61
CA VAL A 26 10.05 7.54 -3.03
C VAL A 26 10.00 6.21 -3.75
N LEU A 27 8.88 5.94 -4.43
CA LEU A 27 8.71 4.79 -5.30
C LEU A 27 9.00 5.18 -6.74
N MET A 28 9.81 4.37 -7.43
CA MET A 28 10.10 4.50 -8.84
C MET A 28 9.56 3.28 -9.59
N SER A 29 8.57 3.51 -10.43
CA SER A 29 8.10 2.50 -11.38
C SER A 29 9.02 2.49 -12.59
N VAL A 30 9.80 1.42 -12.73
CA VAL A 30 10.76 1.26 -13.85
C VAL A 30 10.03 1.18 -15.20
N SER A 31 8.81 0.64 -15.21
CA SER A 31 7.99 0.54 -16.42
C SER A 31 7.33 1.87 -16.81
N GLN A 32 6.94 2.69 -15.83
CA GLN A 32 6.13 3.89 -16.09
C GLN A 32 6.92 5.21 -16.02
N TRP A 33 8.21 5.22 -15.64
CA TRP A 33 9.05 6.43 -15.47
C TRP A 33 8.46 7.48 -14.51
N HIS A 34 7.55 7.07 -13.63
CA HIS A 34 6.92 7.94 -12.64
C HIS A 34 7.54 7.74 -11.26
N TYR A 35 7.62 8.85 -10.53
CA TYR A 35 8.02 8.91 -9.13
C TYR A 35 6.81 9.21 -8.26
N PHE A 36 6.67 8.47 -7.17
CA PHE A 36 5.60 8.67 -6.19
C PHE A 36 6.23 8.89 -4.82
N GLY A 37 5.95 10.03 -4.20
CA GLY A 37 6.26 10.26 -2.79
C GLY A 37 5.16 9.67 -1.92
N LEU A 38 5.55 8.93 -0.89
CA LEU A 38 4.65 8.41 0.13
C LEU A 38 4.77 9.25 1.40
N ASN A 39 3.64 9.54 2.04
CA ASN A 39 3.64 10.09 3.39
C ASN A 39 4.01 8.99 4.41
N SER A 40 4.13 9.34 5.69
CA SER A 40 4.54 8.40 6.75
C SER A 40 3.65 7.15 6.81
N VAL A 41 2.32 7.32 6.78
CA VAL A 41 1.36 6.20 6.87
C VAL A 41 1.39 5.33 5.61
N ALA A 42 1.46 5.94 4.42
CA ALA A 42 1.56 5.20 3.18
C ALA A 42 2.90 4.47 3.04
N SER A 43 3.97 5.03 3.61
CA SER A 43 5.29 4.38 3.69
C SER A 43 5.25 3.17 4.61
N ASP A 44 4.62 3.28 5.78
CA ASP A 44 4.41 2.16 6.70
C ASP A 44 3.57 1.04 6.03
N ILE A 45 2.46 1.40 5.39
CA ILE A 45 1.68 0.44 4.60
C ILE A 45 2.55 -0.23 3.55
N TRP A 46 3.33 0.56 2.78
CA TRP A 46 4.24 0.02 1.80
C TRP A 46 5.23 -0.99 2.42
N GLU A 47 5.83 -0.70 3.58
CA GLU A 47 6.68 -1.63 4.36
C GLU A 47 5.99 -2.94 4.70
N ARG A 48 4.72 -2.90 5.12
CA ARG A 48 3.94 -4.12 5.41
C ARG A 48 3.67 -4.98 4.17
N LEU A 49 3.58 -4.35 2.99
CA LEU A 49 3.39 -5.04 1.70
C LEU A 49 4.66 -5.75 1.18
N ALA A 50 5.79 -5.66 1.90
CA ALA A 50 7.01 -6.40 1.55
C ALA A 50 6.80 -7.92 1.54
N SER A 51 5.82 -8.41 2.30
CA SER A 51 5.29 -9.77 2.24
C SER A 51 3.80 -9.75 1.89
N PRO A 52 3.27 -10.81 1.26
CA PRO A 52 1.82 -10.94 1.02
C PRO A 52 1.02 -10.77 2.31
N VAL A 53 0.09 -9.82 2.31
CA VAL A 53 -0.76 -9.52 3.47
C VAL A 53 -2.21 -9.42 3.03
N GLN A 54 -3.11 -9.95 3.84
CA GLN A 54 -4.55 -9.79 3.62
C GLN A 54 -4.97 -8.36 4.00
N VAL A 55 -5.82 -7.74 3.19
CA VAL A 55 -6.26 -6.35 3.39
C VAL A 55 -6.94 -6.16 4.75
N GLU A 56 -7.75 -7.11 5.20
CA GLU A 56 -8.40 -7.09 6.52
C GLU A 56 -7.37 -7.10 7.65
N ALA A 57 -6.40 -8.01 7.61
CA ALA A 57 -5.33 -8.10 8.60
C ALA A 57 -4.44 -6.83 8.62
N LEU A 58 -4.20 -6.23 7.45
CA LEU A 58 -3.49 -4.96 7.34
C LEU A 58 -4.26 -3.83 8.05
N CYS A 59 -5.59 -3.75 7.85
CA CYS A 59 -6.42 -2.74 8.51
C CYS A 59 -6.43 -2.93 10.03
N GLU A 60 -6.55 -4.16 10.52
CA GLU A 60 -6.52 -4.46 11.96
C GLU A 60 -5.18 -4.07 12.61
N ALA A 61 -4.07 -4.36 11.94
CA ALA A 61 -2.74 -3.97 12.42
C ALA A 61 -2.58 -2.44 12.51
N LEU A 62 -3.12 -1.70 11.53
CA LEU A 62 -3.09 -0.23 11.55
C LEU A 62 -4.01 0.35 12.63
N VAL A 63 -5.19 -0.23 12.87
CA VAL A 63 -6.05 0.19 13.99
C VAL A 63 -5.33 0.02 15.32
N ALA A 64 -4.66 -1.12 15.53
CA ALA A 64 -3.93 -1.40 16.76
C ALA A 64 -2.76 -0.42 16.99
N GLU A 65 -2.13 0.06 15.92
CA GLU A 65 -0.95 0.92 16.00
C GLU A 65 -1.28 2.41 16.09
N TYR A 66 -2.30 2.86 15.35
CA TYR A 66 -2.67 4.27 15.25
C TYR A 66 -3.87 4.65 16.14
N ASP A 67 -4.47 3.69 16.86
CA ASP A 67 -5.65 3.88 17.73
C ASP A 67 -6.80 4.65 17.03
N GLY A 68 -7.01 4.31 15.75
CA GLY A 68 -7.99 4.98 14.88
C GLY A 68 -9.29 4.20 14.71
N ASP A 69 -10.32 4.88 14.19
CA ASP A 69 -11.58 4.23 13.83
C ASP A 69 -11.38 3.25 12.66
N ILE A 70 -11.81 1.99 12.84
CA ILE A 70 -11.67 0.92 11.85
C ILE A 70 -12.36 1.23 10.51
N GLN A 71 -13.47 1.99 10.51
CA GLN A 71 -14.13 2.37 9.26
C GLN A 71 -13.32 3.41 8.49
N VAL A 72 -12.75 4.39 9.20
CA VAL A 72 -11.89 5.43 8.60
C VAL A 72 -10.61 4.79 8.05
N ILE A 73 -9.92 4.00 8.88
CA ILE A 73 -8.68 3.32 8.47
C ILE A 73 -8.95 2.40 7.28
N ARG A 74 -10.02 1.61 7.31
CA ARG A 74 -10.36 0.73 6.19
C ARG A 74 -10.62 1.54 4.92
N GLN A 75 -11.36 2.65 4.99
CA GLN A 75 -11.62 3.48 3.82
C GLN A 75 -10.32 4.05 3.23
N ASP A 76 -9.47 4.62 4.06
CA ASP A 76 -8.21 5.25 3.63
C ASP A 76 -7.23 4.21 3.05
N VAL A 77 -7.12 3.04 3.68
CA VAL A 77 -6.30 1.92 3.18
C VAL A 77 -6.82 1.44 1.84
N MET A 78 -8.13 1.26 1.68
CA MET A 78 -8.72 0.82 0.40
C MET A 78 -8.50 1.85 -0.71
N GLU A 79 -8.62 3.14 -0.42
CA GLU A 79 -8.34 4.20 -1.38
C GLU A 79 -6.86 4.22 -1.79
N LEU A 80 -5.95 4.05 -0.82
CA LEU A 80 -4.51 3.97 -1.09
C LEU A 80 -4.16 2.74 -1.92
N LEU A 81 -4.62 1.55 -1.53
CA LEU A 81 -4.36 0.30 -2.26
C LEU A 81 -4.91 0.38 -3.68
N GLY A 82 -6.10 0.96 -3.88
CA GLY A 82 -6.66 1.19 -5.21
C GLY A 82 -5.77 2.09 -6.07
N LYS A 83 -5.25 3.18 -5.50
CA LYS A 83 -4.30 4.10 -6.15
C LYS A 83 -2.96 3.44 -6.49
N LEU A 84 -2.45 2.57 -5.63
CA LEU A 84 -1.22 1.82 -5.87
C LEU A 84 -1.41 0.78 -6.97
N ALA A 85 -2.51 0.02 -6.91
CA ALA A 85 -2.83 -1.01 -7.89
C ALA A 85 -3.12 -0.42 -9.28
N SER A 86 -3.82 0.73 -9.36
CA SER A 86 -4.07 1.41 -10.65
C SER A 86 -2.80 1.92 -11.33
N ARG A 87 -1.71 2.04 -10.57
CA ARG A 87 -0.38 2.45 -11.03
C ARG A 87 0.57 1.26 -11.13
N GLU A 88 0.07 0.04 -10.99
CA GLU A 88 0.85 -1.22 -11.05
C GLU A 88 1.98 -1.28 -10.01
N LEU A 89 1.86 -0.51 -8.91
CA LEU A 89 2.86 -0.47 -7.86
C LEU A 89 2.77 -1.67 -6.91
N ILE A 90 1.58 -2.25 -6.82
CA ILE A 90 1.27 -3.43 -6.03
C ILE A 90 0.52 -4.42 -6.91
N GLU A 91 0.54 -5.68 -6.51
CA GLU A 91 -0.24 -6.75 -7.09
C GLU A 91 -1.34 -7.18 -6.10
N VAL A 92 -2.44 -7.68 -6.65
CA VAL A 92 -3.62 -8.10 -5.89
C VAL A 92 -3.95 -9.53 -6.28
N GLN A 93 -4.04 -10.40 -5.29
CA GLN A 93 -4.44 -11.79 -5.44
C GLN A 93 -5.76 -12.01 -4.68
N ALA A 94 -6.76 -12.54 -5.39
CA ALA A 94 -8.06 -12.90 -4.83
C ALA A 94 -8.04 -14.29 -4.19
#